data_AF-A0A2V6HHG9-F1
#
_entry.id   AF-A0A2V6HHG9-F1
#
_cell.length_a   1.000
_cell.length_b   1.000
_cell.length_c   1.000
_cell.angle_alpha   90.00
_cell.angle_beta   90.00
_cell.angle_gamma   90.00
#
_symmetry.space_group_name_H-M   'P 1'
#
loop_
_entity.id
_entity.type
_entity.pdbx_description
1 polymer ?
#
loop_
_entity_poly.entity_id
_entity_poly.type
_entity_poly.pdbx_seq_one_letter_code
_entity_poly.pdbx_strand_id
1 'polypeptide(L)'
;MNRIYQGKVTAMEIPNGKDERGQSKWKKLDDWQSILWQHHQLFQDAVNYYLVALASLGHTPGRVLTQLRERVAAVWDDATKKGQEREGMNAAFRRRFGGGNAPALEEIVEWFQRPLIDDGVPMSTAEKAGEFLLHRLGGESAIQQGGRVFWPMFCNPDSTPTFLLGKERLARSSDEKMLAEKLCADLDDSAIKQVAQSIHLGSVVNLEPGAILKDEEAKERLKMAATELGRAELHAMINDLNLPLEIPK
;
A
#
# COMPACT_ATOMS: atom_id res chain seq x y z
N MET A 1 -14.90 1.13 25.82
CA MET A 1 -13.65 1.80 25.46
C MET A 1 -12.68 0.72 25.00
N ASN A 2 -12.62 0.43 23.70
CA ASN A 2 -11.69 -0.55 23.16
C ASN A 2 -10.31 0.11 23.15
N ARG A 3 -9.41 -0.38 24.01
CA ARG A 3 -8.14 0.29 24.32
C ARG A 3 -7.14 0.11 23.17
N ILE A 4 -6.52 1.21 22.73
CA ILE A 4 -5.29 1.19 21.91
C ILE A 4 -4.12 0.64 22.74
N TYR A 5 -4.14 0.86 24.05
CA TYR A 5 -3.09 0.44 24.99
C TYR A 5 -3.57 -0.72 25.86
N GLN A 6 -2.86 -1.84 25.83
CA GLN A 6 -3.10 -2.93 26.77
C GLN A 6 -2.50 -2.56 28.14
N GLY A 7 -3.32 -2.64 29.21
CA GLY A 7 -2.90 -2.33 30.58
C GLY A 7 -3.27 -0.94 31.11
N LYS A 8 -2.67 -0.55 32.23
CA LYS A 8 -2.85 0.76 32.89
C LYS A 8 -1.60 1.61 32.65
N VAL A 9 -1.74 2.73 31.96
CA VAL A 9 -0.66 3.70 31.79
C VAL A 9 -0.46 4.46 33.10
N THR A 10 0.79 4.58 33.55
CA THR A 10 1.18 5.24 34.81
C THR A 10 2.05 6.49 34.60
N ALA A 11 2.67 6.62 33.43
CA ALA A 11 3.48 7.76 33.00
C ALA A 11 3.62 7.77 31.47
N MET A 12 3.95 8.93 30.91
CA MET A 12 4.39 9.10 29.52
C MET A 12 5.72 9.83 29.51
N GLU A 13 6.63 9.41 28.64
CA GLU A 13 7.94 10.03 28.46
C GLU A 13 8.15 10.35 26.99
N ILE A 14 8.82 11.47 26.72
CA ILE A 14 9.22 11.88 25.36
C ILE A 14 10.72 12.07 25.27
N PRO A 15 11.32 11.89 24.06
CA PRO A 15 12.73 12.16 23.86
C PRO A 15 13.03 13.64 24.16
N ASN A 16 14.06 13.88 24.95
CA ASN A 16 14.54 15.19 25.38
C ASN A 16 16.05 15.29 25.18
N GLY A 17 16.47 15.14 23.93
CA GLY A 17 17.88 15.15 23.52
C GLY A 17 18.58 13.81 23.71
N LYS A 18 19.91 13.86 23.60
CA LYS A 18 20.80 12.72 23.83
C LYS A 18 21.64 12.95 25.08
N ASP A 19 21.96 11.89 25.81
CA ASP A 19 22.92 11.92 26.91
C ASP A 19 24.37 12.00 26.40
N GLU A 20 25.33 12.07 27.32
CA GLU A 20 26.78 12.13 27.03
C GLU A 20 27.29 10.89 26.26
N ARG A 21 26.51 9.81 26.22
CA ARG A 21 26.80 8.56 25.50
C ARG A 21 26.03 8.45 24.18
N GLY A 22 25.30 9.49 23.79
CA GLY A 22 24.51 9.53 22.57
C GLY A 22 23.17 8.78 22.63
N GLN A 23 22.76 8.26 23.80
CA GLN A 23 21.46 7.61 23.99
C GLN A 23 20.36 8.63 24.22
N SER A 24 19.13 8.33 23.78
CA SER A 24 17.99 9.22 23.98
C SER A 24 17.73 9.43 25.47
N LYS A 25 17.79 10.69 25.91
CA LYS A 25 17.36 11.10 27.25
C LYS A 25 15.85 11.22 27.24
N TRP A 26 15.16 10.54 28.14
CA TRP A 26 13.71 10.58 28.24
C TRP A 26 13.27 11.57 29.32
N LYS A 27 12.27 12.39 29.03
CA LYS A 27 11.66 13.32 29.98
C LYS A 27 10.22 12.89 30.22
N LYS A 28 9.85 12.69 31.49
CA LYS A 28 8.46 12.49 31.88
C LYS A 28 7.64 13.75 31.63
N LEU A 29 6.47 13.56 31.02
CA LEU A 29 5.54 14.64 30.75
C LEU A 29 4.67 14.92 31.96
N ASP A 30 4.57 16.21 32.29
CA ASP A 30 3.49 16.75 33.11
C ASP A 30 2.20 16.75 32.28
N ASP A 31 1.04 16.57 32.93
CA ASP A 31 -0.27 16.44 32.27
C ASP A 31 -0.33 15.37 31.15
N TRP A 32 0.41 14.27 31.33
CA TRP A 32 0.48 13.20 30.35
C TRP A 32 -0.88 12.57 30.02
N GLN A 33 -1.84 12.61 30.95
CA GLN A 33 -3.19 12.06 30.74
C GLN A 33 -3.94 12.83 29.64
N SER A 34 -3.86 14.16 29.65
CA SER A 34 -4.47 15.02 28.64
C SER A 34 -3.84 14.79 27.27
N ILE A 35 -2.50 14.76 27.22
CA ILE A 35 -1.75 14.50 25.98
C ILE A 35 -2.08 13.11 25.42
N LEU A 36 -2.13 12.09 26.28
CA LEU A 36 -2.51 10.73 25.89
C LEU A 36 -3.93 10.69 25.33
N TRP A 37 -4.85 11.45 25.93
CA TRP A 37 -6.22 11.55 25.44
C TRP A 37 -6.29 12.23 24.08
N GLN A 38 -5.57 13.34 23.88
CA GLN A 38 -5.46 14.03 22.59
C GLN A 38 -4.90 13.10 21.51
N HIS A 39 -3.85 12.34 21.82
CA HIS A 39 -3.30 11.34 20.91
C HIS A 39 -4.33 10.24 20.58
N HIS A 40 -5.04 9.72 21.59
CA HIS A 40 -6.10 8.73 21.36
C HIS A 40 -7.20 9.28 20.45
N GLN A 41 -7.65 10.51 20.68
CA GLN A 41 -8.65 11.16 19.86
C GLN A 41 -8.17 11.35 18.42
N LEU A 42 -6.95 11.86 18.23
CA LEU A 42 -6.35 12.02 16.90
C LEU A 42 -6.25 10.69 16.16
N PHE A 43 -5.86 9.62 16.85
CA PHE A 43 -5.81 8.28 16.26
C PHE A 43 -7.19 7.80 15.83
N GLN A 44 -8.22 7.94 16.68
CA GLN A 44 -9.59 7.56 16.33
C GLN A 44 -10.12 8.40 15.17
N ASP A 45 -9.83 9.70 15.15
CA ASP A 45 -10.21 10.60 14.07
C ASP A 45 -9.57 10.19 12.74
N ALA A 46 -8.28 9.82 12.75
CA ALA A 46 -7.59 9.32 11.57
C ALA A 46 -8.18 7.98 11.08
N VAL A 47 -8.47 7.04 11.99
CA VAL A 47 -9.12 5.77 11.64
C VAL A 47 -10.49 6.01 11.01
N ASN A 48 -11.31 6.87 11.62
CA ASN A 48 -12.63 7.23 11.09
C ASN A 48 -12.51 7.91 9.72
N TYR A 49 -11.54 8.80 9.55
CA TYR A 49 -11.29 9.46 8.27
C TYR A 49 -11.01 8.46 7.14
N TYR A 50 -10.09 7.51 7.34
CA TYR A 50 -9.76 6.52 6.32
C TYR A 50 -10.86 5.47 6.12
N LEU A 51 -11.62 5.13 7.16
CA LEU A 51 -12.80 4.27 7.03
C LEU A 51 -13.85 4.91 6.12
N VAL A 52 -14.12 6.20 6.30
CA VAL A 52 -15.05 6.93 5.43
C VAL A 52 -14.46 7.07 4.03
N ALA A 53 -13.16 7.37 3.89
CA ALA A 53 -12.51 7.44 2.58
C ALA A 53 -12.68 6.13 1.78
N LEU A 54 -12.48 4.97 2.42
CA LEU A 54 -12.71 3.65 1.81
C LEU A 54 -14.19 3.42 1.52
N ALA A 55 -15.09 3.78 2.43
CA ALA A 55 -16.54 3.65 2.24
C ALA A 55 -17.03 4.50 1.06
N SER A 56 -16.45 5.68 0.83
CA SER A 56 -16.77 6.56 -0.30
C SER A 56 -16.47 5.94 -1.66
N LEU A 57 -15.58 4.94 -1.73
CA LEU A 57 -15.33 4.18 -2.96
C LEU A 57 -16.47 3.22 -3.30
N GLY A 58 -17.37 2.91 -2.35
CA GLY A 58 -18.53 2.06 -2.57
C GLY A 58 -19.52 2.70 -3.56
N HIS A 59 -19.85 1.98 -4.62
CA HIS A 59 -20.73 2.46 -5.67
C HIS A 59 -21.77 1.41 -6.08
N THR A 60 -21.36 0.14 -6.18
CA THR A 60 -22.24 -0.94 -6.65
C THR A 60 -23.02 -1.55 -5.48
N PRO A 61 -24.36 -1.67 -5.56
CA PRO A 61 -25.15 -2.32 -4.52
C PRO A 61 -24.67 -3.74 -4.19
N GLY A 62 -24.64 -4.08 -2.90
CA GLY A 62 -24.28 -5.42 -2.42
C GLY A 62 -22.78 -5.72 -2.34
N ARG A 63 -21.90 -4.83 -2.83
CA ARG A 63 -20.45 -4.98 -2.71
C ARG A 63 -19.92 -4.60 -1.33
N VAL A 64 -18.70 -5.05 -1.02
CA VAL A 64 -18.11 -4.93 0.34
C VAL A 64 -17.97 -3.47 0.76
N LEU A 65 -17.50 -2.61 -0.13
CA LEU A 65 -17.33 -1.18 0.16
C LEU A 65 -18.66 -0.43 0.25
N THR A 66 -19.66 -0.80 -0.56
CA THR A 66 -21.02 -0.26 -0.43
C THR A 66 -21.68 -0.67 0.88
N GLN A 67 -21.52 -1.93 1.30
CA GLN A 67 -21.97 -2.38 2.62
C GLN A 67 -21.23 -1.68 3.76
N LEU A 68 -19.94 -1.37 3.58
CA LEU A 68 -19.20 -0.56 4.54
C LEU A 68 -19.79 0.84 4.65
N ARG A 69 -20.14 1.48 3.52
CA ARG A 69 -20.83 2.79 3.50
C ARG A 69 -22.16 2.76 4.23
N GLU A 70 -22.97 1.72 4.04
CA GLU A 70 -24.23 1.54 4.77
C GLU A 70 -23.99 1.42 6.28
N ARG A 71 -22.94 0.71 6.71
CA ARG A 71 -22.56 0.60 8.12
C ARG A 71 -22.08 1.93 8.70
N VAL A 72 -21.31 2.70 7.93
CA VAL A 72 -20.88 4.06 8.32
C VAL A 72 -22.09 4.96 8.49
N ALA A 73 -23.05 4.94 7.55
CA ALA A 73 -24.27 5.71 7.63
C ALA A 73 -25.07 5.42 8.91
N ALA A 74 -25.14 4.14 9.32
CA ALA A 74 -25.85 3.74 10.53
C ALA A 74 -25.23 4.26 11.85
N VAL A 75 -23.97 4.72 11.83
CA VAL A 75 -23.26 5.27 12.99
C VAL A 75 -22.71 6.67 12.74
N TRP A 76 -23.20 7.34 11.69
CA TRP A 76 -22.69 8.64 11.27
C TRP A 76 -22.97 9.70 12.34
N ASP A 77 -24.23 9.77 12.77
CA ASP A 77 -24.71 10.76 13.72
C ASP A 77 -24.56 10.34 15.18
N ASP A 78 -24.59 11.34 16.05
CA ASP A 78 -24.59 11.15 17.50
C ASP A 78 -25.83 10.34 17.91
N ALA A 79 -25.63 9.38 18.80
CA ALA A 79 -26.69 8.46 19.20
C ALA A 79 -26.70 8.24 20.71
N THR A 80 -27.89 8.23 21.30
CA THR A 80 -28.08 7.89 22.70
C THR A 80 -28.27 6.38 22.83
N LYS A 81 -27.33 5.71 23.52
CA LYS A 81 -27.41 4.26 23.76
C LYS A 81 -27.35 3.98 25.25
N LYS A 82 -28.43 3.38 25.79
CA LYS A 82 -28.57 3.08 27.23
C LYS A 82 -28.42 4.33 28.13
N GLY A 83 -29.01 5.45 27.71
CA GLY A 83 -28.96 6.73 28.45
C GLY A 83 -27.61 7.45 28.39
N GLN A 84 -26.64 6.95 27.63
CA GLN A 84 -25.37 7.63 27.38
C GLN A 84 -25.35 8.16 25.94
N GLU A 85 -25.06 9.44 25.80
CA GLU A 85 -24.73 10.04 24.50
C GLU A 85 -23.41 9.45 24.01
N ARG A 86 -23.38 9.12 22.72
CA ARG A 86 -22.19 8.63 22.03
C ARG A 86 -21.98 9.48 20.79
N GLU A 87 -20.75 9.98 20.66
CA GLU A 87 -20.33 10.63 19.43
C GLU A 87 -20.42 9.66 18.25
N GLY A 88 -21.05 10.12 17.17
CA GLY A 88 -21.06 9.46 15.87
C GLY A 88 -19.74 9.61 15.14
N MET A 89 -19.59 8.90 14.02
CA MET A 89 -18.38 9.01 13.19
C MET A 89 -18.17 10.42 12.62
N ASN A 90 -19.23 11.22 12.50
CA ASN A 90 -19.16 12.60 12.04
C ASN A 90 -18.32 13.52 12.96
N ALA A 91 -18.05 13.11 14.21
CA ALA A 91 -17.29 13.88 15.19
C ALA A 91 -15.84 14.14 14.73
N ALA A 92 -15.22 13.18 14.05
CA ALA A 92 -13.89 13.35 13.47
C ALA A 92 -13.87 14.47 12.42
N PHE A 93 -14.94 14.58 11.63
CA PHE A 93 -15.08 15.59 10.58
C PHE A 93 -15.44 16.95 11.17
N ARG A 94 -16.33 17.02 12.18
CA ARG A 94 -16.60 18.27 12.93
C ARG A 94 -15.30 18.88 13.45
N ARG A 95 -14.47 18.08 14.11
CA ARG A 95 -13.19 18.55 14.65
C ARG A 95 -12.24 19.03 13.56
N ARG A 96 -12.15 18.31 12.43
CA ARG A 96 -11.33 18.70 11.28
C ARG A 96 -11.79 20.02 10.64
N PHE A 97 -13.10 20.23 10.52
CA PHE A 97 -13.68 21.41 9.88
C PHE A 97 -13.97 22.57 10.83
N GLY A 98 -13.40 22.57 12.05
CA GLY A 98 -13.44 23.72 12.95
C GLY A 98 -14.61 23.75 13.94
N GLY A 99 -15.17 22.60 14.30
CA GLY A 99 -16.08 22.43 15.44
C GLY A 99 -17.55 22.84 15.20
N GLY A 100 -17.92 23.17 13.96
CA GLY A 100 -19.31 23.42 13.57
C GLY A 100 -20.13 22.14 13.37
N ASN A 101 -21.26 22.26 12.65
CA ASN A 101 -22.01 21.09 12.20
C ASN A 101 -21.16 20.25 11.26
N ALA A 102 -21.23 18.92 11.41
CA ALA A 102 -20.58 18.03 10.46
C ALA A 102 -21.28 18.19 9.10
N PRO A 103 -20.54 18.18 7.98
CA PRO A 103 -21.16 17.98 6.69
C PRO A 103 -21.97 16.68 6.69
N ALA A 104 -23.01 16.61 5.87
CA ALA A 104 -23.76 15.37 5.70
C ALA A 104 -22.83 14.26 5.16
N LEU A 105 -23.16 13.00 5.42
CA LEU A 105 -22.33 11.89 4.93
C LEU A 105 -22.20 11.93 3.41
N GLU A 106 -23.27 12.29 2.71
CA GLU A 106 -23.31 12.44 1.26
C GLU A 106 -22.32 13.50 0.76
N GLU A 107 -22.20 14.63 1.47
CA GLU A 107 -21.26 15.70 1.14
C GLU A 107 -19.81 15.26 1.33
N ILE A 108 -19.53 14.50 2.41
CA ILE A 108 -18.20 13.94 2.65
C ILE A 108 -17.86 12.88 1.60
N VAL A 109 -18.83 12.03 1.23
CA VAL A 109 -18.64 11.01 0.19
C VAL A 109 -18.34 11.68 -1.14
N GLU A 110 -19.10 12.70 -1.53
CA GLU A 110 -18.85 13.48 -2.74
C GLU A 110 -17.46 14.12 -2.69
N TRP A 111 -17.06 14.70 -1.56
CA TRP A 111 -15.73 15.30 -1.39
C TRP A 111 -14.59 14.31 -1.66
N PHE A 112 -14.73 13.05 -1.24
CA PHE A 112 -13.74 12.00 -1.53
C PHE A 112 -13.80 11.49 -2.98
N GLN A 113 -14.99 11.46 -3.59
CA GLN A 113 -15.15 10.99 -4.97
C GLN A 113 -14.73 12.04 -6.00
N ARG A 114 -14.85 13.32 -5.66
CA ARG A 114 -14.67 14.43 -6.60
C ARG A 114 -13.31 14.43 -7.31
N PRO A 115 -12.16 14.27 -6.63
CA PRO A 115 -10.86 14.21 -7.31
C PRO A 115 -10.76 13.04 -8.29
N LEU A 116 -11.32 11.87 -7.94
CA LEU A 116 -11.32 10.70 -8.81
C LEU A 116 -12.15 10.92 -10.07
N ILE A 117 -13.32 11.55 -9.92
CA ILE A 117 -14.22 11.87 -11.02
C ILE A 117 -13.60 12.93 -11.93
N ASP A 118 -13.00 13.98 -11.36
CA ASP A 118 -12.33 15.04 -12.10
C ASP A 118 -11.11 14.50 -12.89
N ASP A 119 -10.42 13.48 -12.37
CA ASP A 119 -9.35 12.74 -13.05
C ASP A 119 -9.87 11.67 -14.04
N GLY A 120 -11.18 11.58 -14.25
CA GLY A 120 -11.80 10.65 -15.20
C GLY A 120 -11.79 9.19 -14.78
N VAL A 121 -11.56 8.89 -13.49
CA VAL A 121 -11.57 7.53 -12.94
C VAL A 121 -13.01 7.07 -12.73
N PRO A 122 -13.48 6.01 -13.40
CA PRO A 122 -14.81 5.47 -13.16
C PRO A 122 -14.94 4.94 -11.72
N MET A 123 -16.03 5.25 -11.02
CA MET A 123 -16.24 4.78 -9.64
C MET A 123 -16.26 3.25 -9.52
N SER A 124 -16.68 2.53 -10.56
CA SER A 124 -16.59 1.06 -10.60
C SER A 124 -15.14 0.55 -10.62
N THR A 125 -14.20 1.31 -11.18
CA THR A 125 -12.76 1.02 -11.15
C THR A 125 -12.20 1.34 -9.77
N ALA A 126 -12.57 2.47 -9.18
CA ALA A 126 -12.15 2.87 -7.85
C ALA A 126 -12.61 1.87 -6.77
N GLU A 127 -13.86 1.40 -6.85
CA GLU A 127 -14.40 0.36 -5.97
C GLU A 127 -13.61 -0.95 -6.09
N LYS A 128 -13.31 -1.41 -7.31
CA LYS A 128 -12.49 -2.61 -7.53
C LYS A 128 -11.08 -2.46 -6.97
N ALA A 129 -10.47 -1.29 -7.11
CA ALA A 129 -9.15 -1.02 -6.54
C ALA A 129 -9.16 -1.09 -5.01
N GLY A 130 -10.20 -0.52 -4.36
CA GLY A 130 -10.39 -0.63 -2.92
C GLY A 130 -10.68 -2.06 -2.46
N GLU A 131 -11.51 -2.82 -3.18
CA GLU A 131 -11.75 -4.25 -2.89
C GLU A 131 -10.47 -5.08 -3.04
N PHE A 132 -9.65 -4.79 -4.05
CA PHE A 132 -8.35 -5.43 -4.23
C PHE A 132 -7.39 -5.13 -3.06
N LEU A 133 -7.36 -3.88 -2.59
CA LEU A 133 -6.60 -3.49 -1.40
C LEU A 133 -7.05 -4.30 -0.18
N LEU A 134 -8.36 -4.37 0.08
CA LEU A 134 -8.91 -5.13 1.21
C LEU A 134 -8.58 -6.62 1.12
N HIS A 135 -8.68 -7.21 -0.08
CA HIS A 135 -8.32 -8.60 -0.31
C HIS A 135 -6.83 -8.87 0.01
N ARG A 136 -5.94 -7.95 -0.38
CA ARG A 136 -4.49 -8.07 -0.13
C ARG A 136 -4.09 -7.82 1.33
N LEU A 137 -4.86 -7.00 2.03
CA LEU A 137 -4.67 -6.68 3.45
C LEU A 137 -5.40 -7.65 4.39
N GLY A 138 -5.96 -8.76 3.88
CA GLY A 138 -6.69 -9.73 4.69
C GLY A 138 -5.81 -10.43 5.73
N GLY A 139 -6.20 -10.32 7.01
CA GLY A 139 -5.53 -10.96 8.16
C GLY A 139 -4.65 -10.01 8.98
N GLU A 140 -4.55 -10.22 10.29
CA GLU A 140 -3.84 -9.30 11.22
C GLU A 140 -2.36 -9.07 10.83
N SER A 141 -1.67 -10.11 10.33
CA SER A 141 -0.28 -10.01 9.89
C SER A 141 -0.11 -9.20 8.60
N ALA A 142 -1.08 -9.30 7.67
CA ALA A 142 -1.07 -8.61 6.40
C ALA A 142 -1.30 -7.09 6.55
N ILE A 143 -2.08 -6.67 7.55
CA ILE A 143 -2.34 -5.26 7.85
C ILE A 143 -1.05 -4.54 8.27
N GLN A 144 -0.25 -5.15 9.15
CA GLN A 144 0.98 -4.52 9.65
C GLN A 144 2.03 -4.30 8.55
N GLN A 145 2.20 -5.28 7.65
CA GLN A 145 3.16 -5.17 6.55
C GLN A 145 2.60 -4.39 5.37
N GLY A 146 1.33 -4.57 5.07
CA GLY A 146 0.69 -3.97 3.92
C GLY A 146 0.54 -2.46 4.03
N GLY A 147 0.39 -1.90 5.25
CA GLY A 147 0.44 -0.45 5.45
C GLY A 147 1.71 0.18 4.89
N ARG A 148 2.89 -0.44 5.06
CA ARG A 148 4.17 0.06 4.54
C ARG A 148 4.25 0.06 3.01
N VAL A 149 3.52 -0.85 2.37
CA VAL A 149 3.54 -1.04 0.91
C VAL A 149 2.50 -0.17 0.24
N PHE A 150 1.25 -0.18 0.73
CA PHE A 150 0.13 0.48 0.09
C PHE A 150 -0.03 1.94 0.48
N TRP A 151 0.43 2.36 1.66
CA TRP A 151 0.35 3.77 2.05
C TRP A 151 1.12 4.69 1.07
N PRO A 152 2.39 4.41 0.72
CA PRO A 152 3.07 5.19 -0.30
C PRO A 152 2.31 5.17 -1.63
N MET A 153 1.85 3.99 -2.09
CA MET A 153 1.16 3.82 -3.38
C MET A 153 -0.04 4.73 -3.58
N PHE A 154 -0.85 4.92 -2.55
CA PHE A 154 -2.12 5.64 -2.66
C PHE A 154 -2.08 7.04 -2.07
N CYS A 155 -1.12 7.34 -1.20
CA CYS A 155 -1.15 8.57 -0.40
C CYS A 155 0.14 9.40 -0.48
N ASN A 156 1.20 8.90 -1.14
CA ASN A 156 2.42 9.67 -1.38
C ASN A 156 2.57 9.98 -2.89
N PRO A 157 2.37 11.23 -3.33
CA PRO A 157 2.50 11.61 -4.74
C PRO A 157 3.93 11.45 -5.27
N ASP A 158 4.93 11.51 -4.38
CA ASP A 158 6.34 11.37 -4.75
C ASP A 158 6.81 9.90 -4.76
N SER A 159 5.92 8.96 -4.46
CA SER A 159 6.28 7.55 -4.48
C SER A 159 6.34 6.99 -5.90
N THR A 160 7.32 6.13 -6.17
CA THR A 160 7.46 5.37 -7.41
C THR A 160 7.22 3.88 -7.16
N PRO A 161 6.00 3.48 -6.73
CA PRO A 161 5.74 2.11 -6.33
C PRO A 161 5.70 1.17 -7.54
N THR A 162 6.17 -0.07 -7.34
CA THR A 162 5.90 -1.15 -8.27
C THR A 162 4.47 -1.67 -8.08
N PHE A 163 3.57 -1.34 -9.01
CA PHE A 163 2.17 -1.78 -8.93
C PHE A 163 2.04 -3.31 -8.97
N LEU A 164 1.29 -3.85 -8.00
CA LEU A 164 1.09 -5.29 -7.82
C LEU A 164 0.45 -6.00 -9.03
N LEU A 165 -0.34 -5.27 -9.82
CA LEU A 165 -1.00 -5.75 -11.04
C LEU A 165 -0.39 -5.14 -12.31
N GLY A 166 0.79 -4.53 -12.22
CA GLY A 166 1.52 -4.07 -13.40
C GLY A 166 1.83 -5.24 -14.32
N LYS A 167 1.74 -5.03 -15.63
CA LYS A 167 2.02 -6.06 -16.65
C LYS A 167 3.36 -6.76 -16.39
N GLU A 168 4.36 -5.99 -15.99
CA GLU A 168 5.71 -6.43 -15.65
C GLU A 168 5.73 -7.43 -14.47
N ARG A 169 4.94 -7.20 -13.42
CA ARG A 169 4.91 -8.07 -12.24
C ARG A 169 4.10 -9.34 -12.46
N LEU A 170 3.03 -9.25 -13.25
CA LEU A 170 2.25 -10.43 -13.65
C LEU A 170 3.08 -11.35 -14.55
N ALA A 171 3.81 -10.78 -15.51
CA ALA A 171 4.79 -11.52 -16.30
C ALA A 171 5.86 -12.16 -15.38
N ARG A 172 6.40 -11.40 -14.42
CA ARG A 172 7.36 -11.91 -13.45
C ARG A 172 6.89 -13.10 -12.63
N SER A 173 5.68 -13.05 -12.07
CA SER A 173 5.18 -14.18 -11.26
C SER A 173 4.95 -15.44 -12.10
N SER A 174 4.58 -15.30 -13.38
CA SER A 174 4.44 -16.41 -14.31
C SER A 174 5.81 -17.00 -14.66
N ASP A 175 6.76 -16.12 -14.99
CA ASP A 175 8.12 -16.49 -15.36
C ASP A 175 8.88 -17.12 -14.17
N GLU A 176 8.72 -16.61 -12.95
CA GLU A 176 9.32 -17.17 -11.72
C GLU A 176 8.81 -18.58 -11.44
N LYS A 177 7.51 -18.83 -11.63
CA LYS A 177 6.94 -20.19 -11.49
C LYS A 177 7.49 -21.13 -12.56
N MET A 178 7.53 -20.67 -13.81
CA MET A 178 8.09 -21.45 -14.92
C MET A 178 9.57 -21.75 -14.68
N LEU A 179 10.37 -20.76 -14.23
CA LEU A 179 11.77 -20.93 -13.88
C LEU A 179 11.95 -21.92 -12.74
N ALA A 180 11.17 -21.83 -11.67
CA ALA A 180 11.25 -22.76 -10.55
C ALA A 180 10.93 -24.21 -10.96
N GLU A 181 9.92 -24.40 -11.81
CA GLU A 181 9.56 -25.72 -12.35
C GLU A 181 10.64 -26.28 -13.29
N LYS A 182 11.21 -25.43 -14.13
CA LYS A 182 12.18 -25.83 -15.16
C LYS A 182 13.62 -25.94 -14.66
N LEU A 183 14.03 -25.14 -13.66
CA LEU A 183 15.34 -25.23 -13.02
C LEU A 183 15.52 -26.51 -12.19
N CYS A 184 14.42 -27.11 -11.75
CA CYS A 184 14.41 -28.40 -11.05
C CYS A 184 14.34 -29.60 -12.01
N ALA A 185 14.29 -29.37 -13.33
CA ALA A 185 14.29 -30.41 -14.34
C ALA A 185 15.68 -30.54 -14.99
N ASP A 186 16.08 -31.76 -15.36
CA ASP A 186 17.25 -31.99 -16.20
C ASP A 186 16.92 -31.51 -17.63
N LEU A 187 17.33 -30.29 -17.94
CA LEU A 187 17.11 -29.66 -19.25
C LEU A 187 18.36 -29.79 -20.12
N ASP A 188 18.16 -30.08 -21.41
CA ASP A 188 19.20 -29.99 -22.43
C ASP A 188 19.41 -28.54 -22.91
N ASP A 189 20.52 -28.30 -23.63
CA ASP A 189 20.91 -26.96 -24.11
C ASP A 189 19.85 -26.30 -25.02
N SER A 190 19.06 -27.11 -25.73
CA SER A 190 17.98 -26.64 -26.60
C SER A 190 16.79 -26.14 -25.77
N ALA A 191 16.42 -26.89 -24.73
CA ALA A 191 15.37 -26.51 -23.80
C ALA A 191 15.77 -25.27 -22.97
N ILE A 192 17.05 -25.15 -22.58
CA ILE A 192 17.58 -23.94 -21.91
C ILE A 192 17.43 -22.71 -22.80
N LYS A 193 17.77 -22.80 -24.10
CA LYS A 193 17.60 -21.69 -25.05
C LYS A 193 16.14 -21.28 -25.24
N GLN A 194 15.22 -22.23 -25.33
CA GLN A 194 13.79 -21.93 -25.41
C GLN A 194 13.27 -21.24 -24.15
N VAL A 195 13.73 -21.68 -22.97
CA VAL A 195 13.38 -21.05 -21.70
C VAL A 195 13.89 -19.60 -21.65
N ALA A 196 15.14 -19.37 -22.02
CA ALA A 196 15.72 -18.04 -22.07
C ALA A 196 14.98 -17.08 -23.03
N GLN A 197 14.47 -17.58 -24.16
CA GLN A 197 13.68 -16.78 -25.11
C GLN A 197 12.26 -16.47 -24.62
N SER A 198 11.73 -17.28 -23.70
CA SER A 198 10.39 -17.12 -23.15
C SER A 198 10.31 -16.26 -21.88
N ILE A 199 11.46 -15.94 -21.27
CA ILE A 199 11.55 -15.14 -20.03
C ILE A 199 11.67 -13.66 -20.40
N HIS A 200 10.79 -12.83 -19.85
CA HIS A 200 10.90 -11.38 -20.01
C HIS A 200 12.01 -10.81 -19.10
N LEU A 201 12.84 -9.88 -19.57
CA LEU A 201 13.94 -9.33 -18.74
C LEU A 201 13.47 -8.78 -17.38
N GLY A 202 12.28 -8.18 -17.34
CA GLY A 202 11.64 -7.67 -16.12
C GLY A 202 11.20 -8.74 -15.11
N SER A 203 11.27 -10.02 -15.47
CA SER A 203 11.02 -11.13 -14.54
C SER A 203 12.26 -11.57 -13.75
N VAL A 204 13.46 -11.26 -14.25
CA VAL A 204 14.72 -11.57 -13.55
C VAL A 204 15.28 -10.34 -12.85
N VAL A 205 14.98 -9.13 -13.34
CA VAL A 205 15.53 -7.87 -12.84
C VAL A 205 14.40 -6.87 -12.56
N ASN A 206 14.51 -6.10 -11.47
CA ASN A 206 13.61 -4.97 -11.23
C ASN A 206 13.91 -3.89 -12.29
N LEU A 207 12.95 -3.62 -13.17
CA LEU A 207 13.02 -2.52 -14.12
C LEU A 207 12.39 -1.28 -13.48
N GLU A 208 13.04 -0.12 -13.63
CA GLU A 208 12.47 1.15 -13.19
C GLU A 208 11.45 1.64 -14.22
N PRO A 209 10.22 2.01 -13.79
CA PRO A 209 9.20 2.53 -14.72
C PRO A 209 9.69 3.80 -15.43
N GLY A 210 9.66 3.79 -16.76
CA GLY A 210 10.05 4.94 -17.59
C GLY A 210 11.55 5.09 -17.86
N ALA A 211 12.40 4.23 -17.30
CA ALA A 211 13.80 4.16 -17.68
C ALA A 211 13.94 3.42 -19.02
N ILE A 212 14.22 4.17 -20.09
CA ILE A 212 14.70 3.58 -21.35
C ILE A 212 16.15 3.14 -21.10
N LEU A 213 16.34 1.86 -20.77
CA LEU A 213 17.68 1.29 -20.74
C LEU A 213 18.22 1.29 -22.17
N LYS A 214 19.30 2.04 -22.39
CA LYS A 214 20.05 1.98 -23.65
C LYS A 214 20.75 0.63 -23.74
N ASP A 215 20.89 0.10 -24.95
CA ASP A 215 21.33 -1.28 -25.23
C ASP A 215 22.55 -1.74 -24.40
N GLU A 216 23.52 -0.88 -24.15
CA GLU A 216 24.74 -1.22 -23.40
C GLU A 216 24.52 -1.29 -21.87
N GLU A 217 23.67 -0.44 -21.29
CA GLU A 217 23.39 -0.46 -19.86
C GLU A 217 22.55 -1.68 -19.47
N ALA A 218 21.63 -2.10 -20.35
CA ALA A 218 20.87 -3.34 -20.18
C ALA A 218 21.79 -4.58 -20.21
N LYS A 219 22.76 -4.61 -21.14
CA LYS A 219 23.74 -5.70 -21.24
C LYS A 219 24.64 -5.80 -20.00
N GLU A 220 25.10 -4.68 -19.45
CA GLU A 220 25.90 -4.70 -18.22
C GLU A 220 25.11 -5.22 -17.01
N ARG A 221 23.87 -4.77 -16.82
CA ARG A 221 23.03 -5.27 -15.70
C ARG A 221 22.73 -6.77 -15.82
N LEU A 222 22.52 -7.27 -17.04
CA LEU A 222 22.37 -8.71 -17.32
C LEU A 222 23.63 -9.49 -16.97
N LYS A 223 24.82 -8.98 -17.32
CA LYS A 223 26.12 -9.60 -16.95
C LYS A 223 26.31 -9.64 -15.45
N MET A 224 25.96 -8.58 -14.73
CA MET A 224 26.03 -8.55 -13.27
C MET A 224 25.10 -9.60 -12.64
N ALA A 225 23.84 -9.67 -13.07
CA ALA A 225 22.88 -10.67 -12.57
C ALA A 225 23.32 -12.11 -12.87
N ALA A 226 23.86 -12.37 -14.07
CA ALA A 226 24.40 -13.70 -14.44
C ALA A 226 25.61 -14.10 -13.59
N THR A 227 26.44 -13.12 -13.21
CA THR A 227 27.61 -13.33 -12.34
C THR A 227 27.18 -13.67 -10.92
N GLU A 228 26.17 -12.98 -10.36
CA GLU A 228 25.63 -13.31 -9.03
C GLU A 228 24.92 -14.68 -8.98
N LEU A 229 24.35 -15.12 -10.11
CA LEU A 229 23.76 -16.46 -10.26
C LEU A 229 24.80 -17.57 -10.53
N GLY A 230 26.08 -17.23 -10.68
CA GLY A 230 27.18 -18.19 -10.80
C GLY A 230 27.22 -19.00 -12.12
N ARG A 231 26.55 -18.57 -13.19
CA ARG A 231 26.46 -19.32 -14.45
C ARG A 231 27.31 -18.71 -15.57
N ALA A 232 28.49 -19.29 -15.80
CA ALA A 232 29.43 -18.88 -16.85
C ALA A 232 28.86 -19.01 -18.29
N GLU A 233 27.94 -19.95 -18.51
CA GLU A 233 27.29 -20.19 -19.80
C GLU A 233 26.35 -19.04 -20.22
N LEU A 234 25.71 -18.38 -19.24
CA LEU A 234 24.87 -17.21 -19.51
C LEU A 234 25.70 -16.01 -19.97
N HIS A 235 26.93 -15.87 -19.45
CA HIS A 235 27.89 -14.83 -19.84
C HIS A 235 28.33 -14.98 -21.30
N ALA A 236 28.58 -16.21 -21.75
CA ALA A 236 28.94 -16.52 -23.13
C ALA A 236 27.77 -16.21 -24.09
N MET A 237 26.54 -16.57 -23.72
CA MET A 237 25.35 -16.29 -24.53
C MET A 237 25.03 -14.79 -24.64
N ILE A 238 25.24 -13.98 -23.60
CA ILE A 238 25.02 -12.52 -23.65
C ILE A 238 25.99 -11.84 -24.62
N ASN A 239 27.22 -12.34 -24.76
CA ASN A 239 28.19 -11.78 -25.69
C ASN A 239 27.92 -12.17 -27.16
N ASP A 240 27.27 -13.33 -27.41
CA ASP A 240 26.92 -13.80 -28.75
C ASP A 240 25.52 -13.33 -29.22
N LEU A 241 24.68 -12.86 -28.29
CA LEU A 241 23.34 -12.36 -28.59
C LEU A 241 23.38 -10.92 -29.11
N ASN A 242 23.27 -10.78 -30.43
CA ASN A 242 22.74 -9.57 -31.07
C ASN A 242 21.22 -9.55 -30.81
N LEU A 243 20.81 -9.32 -29.57
CA LEU A 243 19.40 -9.21 -29.18
C LEU A 243 18.78 -8.00 -29.91
N PRO A 244 17.80 -8.20 -30.82
CA PRO A 244 16.96 -7.10 -31.23
C PRO A 244 16.03 -6.80 -30.07
N LEU A 245 16.41 -5.83 -29.24
CA LEU A 245 15.54 -5.25 -28.23
C LEU A 245 14.57 -4.29 -28.95
N GLU A 246 13.60 -4.83 -29.68
CA GLU A 246 12.44 -4.02 -30.07
C GLU A 246 11.60 -3.76 -28.82
N ILE A 247 11.76 -2.56 -28.27
CA ILE A 247 10.87 -1.99 -27.26
C ILE A 247 9.54 -1.69 -27.99
N PRO A 248 8.41 -2.32 -27.62
CA PRO A 248 7.11 -1.95 -28.20
C PRO A 248 6.83 -0.49 -27.85
N LYS A 249 6.47 0.32 -28.86
CA LYS A 249 6.02 1.70 -28.67
C LYS A 249 4.79 1.78 -27.77
#